data_AF-A0A4Q3L183-F1
#
_entry.id   AF-A0A4Q3L183-F1
#
_cell.length_a   1.000
_cell.length_b   1.000
_cell.length_c   1.000
_cell.angle_alpha   90.00
_cell.angle_beta   90.00
_cell.angle_gamma   90.00
#
_symmetry.space_group_name_H-M   'P 1'
#
loop_
_entity.id
_entity.type
_entity.pdbx_description
1 polymer ?
#
loop_
_entity_poly.entity_id
_entity_poly.type
_entity_poly.pdbx_seq_one_letter_code
_entity_poly.pdbx_strand_id
1 'polypeptide(L)'
;MYETFNSYAQAHPWVSHENIHPKGIAREIWERCASFGEYVRDYGLQRSEGVLLRYLSQTYKAMQQSVPDGFRDDIYQEMLVFFRTMLGHIDSSLVQQWEELLAPVAEDAHASGAAAPKPRRLDPSRDRRGFVARLRMEMHRLVRALARRDYEEAATFVRDGLDHEPWTAERFALAMLDFFANHAQLGQDPSARAAHLTHIKELDARTFQVTQTLCDPSGDNLWALHAMVELDDIDEVDAPLIRLERIGA
;
A
#
# COMPACT_ATOMS: atom_id res chain seq x y z
N MET A 1 -26.12 11.42 -0.38
CA MET A 1 -25.83 11.61 1.06
C MET A 1 -26.30 12.98 1.54
N TYR A 2 -25.73 14.08 1.02
CA TYR A 2 -26.17 15.45 1.40
C TYR A 2 -27.63 15.74 1.01
N GLU A 3 -28.10 15.29 -0.14
CA GLU A 3 -29.49 15.48 -0.57
C GLU A 3 -30.50 14.80 0.39
N THR A 4 -30.19 13.57 0.79
CA THR A 4 -30.99 12.81 1.77
C THR A 4 -30.95 13.46 3.15
N PHE A 5 -29.78 13.92 3.61
CA PHE A 5 -29.63 14.64 4.87
C PHE A 5 -30.38 15.98 4.87
N ASN A 6 -30.27 16.75 3.79
CA ASN A 6 -30.97 18.03 3.63
C ASN A 6 -32.50 17.83 3.66
N SER A 7 -33.00 16.78 3.02
CA SER A 7 -34.43 16.43 3.05
C SER A 7 -34.89 16.04 4.47
N TYR A 8 -34.07 15.31 5.23
CA TYR A 8 -34.35 14.97 6.63
C TYR A 8 -34.31 16.22 7.54
N ALA A 9 -33.31 17.09 7.37
CA ALA A 9 -33.14 18.31 8.15
C ALA A 9 -34.30 19.31 7.95
N GLN A 10 -34.91 19.35 6.76
CA GLN A 10 -36.13 20.15 6.51
C GLN A 10 -37.32 19.74 7.39
N ALA A 11 -37.43 18.44 7.72
CA ALA A 11 -38.50 17.92 8.58
C ALA A 11 -38.16 17.97 10.09
N HIS A 12 -36.90 18.24 10.46
CA HIS A 12 -36.40 18.17 11.83
C HIS A 12 -35.56 19.42 12.17
N PRO A 13 -36.18 20.55 12.56
CA PRO A 13 -35.53 21.86 12.69
C PRO A 13 -34.34 21.91 13.67
N TRP A 14 -34.31 21.02 14.67
CA TRP A 14 -33.23 20.90 15.66
C TRP A 14 -31.92 20.33 15.09
N VAL A 15 -31.94 19.79 13.87
CA VAL A 15 -30.77 19.21 13.18
C VAL A 15 -30.03 20.27 12.34
N SER A 16 -30.64 21.43 12.10
CA SER A 16 -30.17 22.40 11.09
C SER A 16 -28.84 23.12 11.41
N HIS A 17 -28.34 23.01 12.63
CA HIS A 17 -27.15 23.77 13.07
C HIS A 17 -25.81 23.11 12.70
N GLU A 18 -25.81 21.84 12.27
CA GLU A 18 -24.59 21.10 11.96
C GLU A 18 -24.78 20.22 10.72
N ASN A 19 -23.83 20.26 9.78
CA ASN A 19 -23.89 19.45 8.56
C ASN A 19 -23.23 18.09 8.81
N ILE A 20 -23.58 17.08 8.00
CA ILE A 20 -22.91 15.78 8.09
C ILE A 20 -21.47 15.91 7.57
N HIS A 21 -20.51 15.55 8.42
CA HIS A 21 -19.11 15.43 8.05
C HIS A 21 -18.73 13.94 8.02
N PRO A 22 -19.00 13.22 6.90
CA PRO A 22 -18.60 11.84 6.79
C PRO A 22 -17.09 11.71 7.02
N LYS A 23 -16.69 10.71 7.79
CA LYS A 23 -15.29 10.49 8.14
C LYS A 23 -14.48 10.28 6.87
N GLY A 24 -13.52 11.18 6.62
CA GLY A 24 -12.65 11.15 5.45
C GLY A 24 -11.34 10.40 5.64
N ILE A 25 -11.09 9.81 6.81
CA ILE A 25 -9.78 9.24 7.18
C ILE A 25 -9.35 8.13 6.21
N ALA A 26 -10.21 7.12 5.98
CA ALA A 26 -9.87 6.04 5.05
C ALA A 26 -9.69 6.56 3.62
N ARG A 27 -10.55 7.50 3.20
CA ARG A 27 -10.44 8.15 1.88
C ARG A 27 -9.11 8.88 1.74
N GLU A 28 -8.69 9.65 2.72
CA GLU A 28 -7.44 10.40 2.68
C GLU A 28 -6.22 9.46 2.66
N ILE A 29 -6.22 8.42 3.52
CA ILE A 29 -5.19 7.38 3.51
C ILE A 29 -5.09 6.74 2.12
N TRP A 30 -6.23 6.41 1.52
CA TRP A 30 -6.29 5.89 0.16
C TRP A 30 -5.79 6.89 -0.86
N GLU A 31 -6.27 8.14 -0.88
CA GLU A 31 -5.91 9.16 -1.89
C GLU A 31 -4.42 9.49 -1.84
N ARG A 32 -3.84 9.60 -0.64
CA ARG A 32 -2.42 9.85 -0.45
C ARG A 32 -1.58 8.59 -0.70
N CYS A 33 -2.16 7.40 -0.60
CA CYS A 33 -1.44 6.13 -0.47
C CYS A 33 -0.57 6.10 0.80
N ALA A 34 -1.11 6.57 1.94
CA ALA A 34 -0.34 6.69 3.17
C ALA A 34 -0.18 5.34 3.84
N SER A 35 1.01 5.04 4.34
CA SER A 35 1.20 3.96 5.30
C SER A 35 0.55 4.34 6.63
N PHE A 36 0.23 3.34 7.44
CA PHE A 36 -0.37 3.58 8.75
C PHE A 36 0.56 4.35 9.68
N GLY A 37 1.83 3.96 9.74
CA GLY A 37 2.84 4.64 10.56
C GLY A 37 3.09 6.08 10.11
N GLU A 38 3.14 6.33 8.80
CA GLU A 38 3.19 7.70 8.26
C GLU A 38 1.99 8.53 8.72
N TYR A 39 0.77 7.99 8.58
CA TYR A 39 -0.45 8.71 8.95
C TYR A 39 -0.50 9.01 10.46
N VAL A 40 -0.05 8.06 11.29
CA VAL A 40 0.09 8.25 12.74
C VAL A 40 1.09 9.35 13.06
N ARG A 41 2.24 9.38 12.36
CA ARG A 41 3.29 10.38 12.55
C ARG A 41 2.84 11.78 12.11
N ASP A 42 2.30 11.90 10.90
CA ASP A 42 1.87 13.16 10.30
C ASP A 42 0.81 13.88 11.15
N TYR A 43 -0.10 13.11 11.76
CA TYR A 43 -1.21 13.64 12.56
C TYR A 43 -0.98 13.56 14.08
N GLY A 44 0.18 13.10 14.54
CA GLY A 44 0.48 12.99 15.98
C GLY A 44 -0.45 12.04 16.75
N LEU A 45 -0.81 10.90 16.14
CA LEU A 45 -1.81 9.97 16.67
C LEU A 45 -1.22 8.84 17.52
N GLN A 46 0.03 8.96 18.02
CA GLN A 46 0.73 7.88 18.72
C GLN A 46 -0.05 7.35 19.93
N ARG A 47 -0.82 8.21 20.60
CA ARG A 47 -1.68 7.82 21.75
C ARG A 47 -3.05 7.29 21.36
N SER A 48 -3.39 7.29 20.08
CA SER A 48 -4.71 6.92 19.53
C SER A 48 -4.62 5.94 18.36
N GLU A 49 -3.45 5.32 18.19
CA GLU A 49 -3.16 4.35 17.14
C GLU A 49 -4.18 3.20 17.11
N GLY A 50 -4.49 2.61 18.27
CA GLY A 50 -5.49 1.54 18.36
C GLY A 50 -6.91 1.98 17.97
N VAL A 51 -7.26 3.27 18.13
CA VAL A 51 -8.54 3.81 17.67
C VAL A 51 -8.57 3.89 16.14
N LEU A 52 -7.47 4.35 15.54
CA LEU A 52 -7.32 4.40 14.09
C LEU A 52 -7.37 2.98 13.49
N LEU A 53 -6.60 2.04 14.06
CA LEU A 53 -6.60 0.64 13.62
C LEU A 53 -8.00 0.03 13.69
N ARG A 54 -8.71 0.22 14.81
CA ARG A 54 -10.10 -0.26 14.94
C ARG A 54 -11.02 0.34 13.88
N TYR A 55 -10.90 1.63 13.60
CA TYR A 55 -11.68 2.29 12.55
C TYR A 55 -11.38 1.73 11.15
N LEU A 56 -10.11 1.51 10.81
CA LEU A 56 -9.70 0.95 9.53
C LEU A 56 -10.15 -0.50 9.36
N SER A 57 -10.01 -1.32 10.41
CA SER A 57 -10.51 -2.71 10.43
C SER A 57 -12.03 -2.78 10.26
N GLN A 58 -12.78 -1.86 10.87
CA GLN A 58 -14.23 -1.75 10.68
C GLN A 58 -14.57 -1.29 9.25
N THR A 59 -13.82 -0.33 8.71
CA THR A 59 -14.03 0.19 7.35
C THR A 59 -13.78 -0.91 6.32
N TYR A 60 -12.69 -1.65 6.43
CA TYR A 60 -12.39 -2.79 5.56
C TYR A 60 -13.48 -3.87 5.62
N LYS A 61 -13.92 -4.27 6.83
CA LYS A 61 -15.03 -5.23 6.99
C LYS A 61 -16.32 -4.73 6.35
N ALA A 62 -16.65 -3.46 6.57
CA ALA A 62 -17.83 -2.85 5.96
C ALA A 62 -17.73 -2.85 4.43
N MET A 63 -16.59 -2.46 3.86
CA MET A 63 -16.37 -2.51 2.41
C MET A 63 -16.51 -3.93 1.86
N GLN A 64 -15.95 -4.92 2.54
CA GLN A 64 -16.03 -6.32 2.11
C GLN A 64 -17.47 -6.85 2.13
N GLN A 65 -18.30 -6.40 3.08
CA GLN A 65 -19.65 -6.93 3.27
C GLN A 65 -20.75 -6.14 2.54
N SER A 66 -20.52 -4.85 2.27
CA SER A 66 -21.57 -3.96 1.76
C SER A 66 -21.79 -4.06 0.26
N VAL A 67 -20.74 -4.39 -0.51
CA VAL A 67 -20.80 -4.45 -1.97
C VAL A 67 -20.60 -5.90 -2.43
N PRO A 68 -21.59 -6.55 -3.08
CA PRO A 68 -21.44 -7.88 -3.64
C PRO A 68 -20.34 -7.93 -4.72
N ASP A 69 -19.67 -9.07 -4.86
CA ASP A 69 -18.48 -9.21 -5.73
C ASP A 69 -18.72 -8.76 -7.18
N GLY A 70 -19.90 -9.01 -7.73
CA GLY A 70 -20.26 -8.64 -9.11
C GLY A 70 -20.41 -7.13 -9.36
N PHE A 71 -20.53 -6.32 -8.31
CA PHE A 71 -20.66 -4.86 -8.39
C PHE A 71 -19.39 -4.11 -8.00
N ARG A 72 -18.31 -4.83 -7.69
CA ARG A 72 -17.02 -4.23 -7.38
C ARG A 72 -16.27 -3.95 -8.68
N ASP A 73 -16.06 -2.68 -8.98
CA ASP A 73 -15.16 -2.25 -10.06
C ASP A 73 -13.68 -2.46 -9.66
N ASP A 74 -12.77 -2.21 -10.60
CA ASP A 74 -11.34 -2.47 -10.39
C ASP A 74 -10.78 -1.55 -9.29
N ILE A 75 -11.22 -0.29 -9.21
CA ILE A 75 -10.79 0.65 -8.17
C ILE A 75 -11.23 0.15 -6.79
N TYR A 76 -12.46 -0.35 -6.66
CA TYR A 76 -12.96 -0.88 -5.41
C TYR A 76 -12.17 -2.12 -4.95
N GLN A 77 -11.81 -3.00 -5.88
CA GLN A 77 -10.95 -4.14 -5.60
C GLN A 77 -9.55 -3.70 -5.16
N GLU A 78 -8.99 -2.66 -5.80
CA GLU A 78 -7.72 -2.06 -5.40
C GLU A 78 -7.77 -1.51 -3.99
N MET A 79 -8.84 -0.80 -3.62
CA MET A 79 -9.03 -0.29 -2.26
C MET A 79 -9.09 -1.43 -1.24
N LEU A 80 -9.84 -2.51 -1.53
CA LEU A 80 -9.93 -3.68 -0.65
C LEU A 80 -8.56 -4.32 -0.42
N VAL A 81 -7.78 -4.51 -1.49
CA VAL A 81 -6.44 -5.08 -1.39
C VAL A 81 -5.51 -4.16 -0.61
N PHE A 82 -5.53 -2.85 -0.90
CA PHE A 82 -4.73 -1.86 -0.20
C PHE A 82 -4.98 -1.87 1.32
N PHE A 83 -6.25 -1.82 1.75
CA PHE A 83 -6.58 -1.84 3.18
C PHE A 83 -6.27 -3.19 3.82
N ARG A 84 -6.51 -4.31 3.12
CA ARG A 84 -6.16 -5.64 3.64
C ARG A 84 -4.66 -5.77 3.88
N THR A 85 -3.85 -5.39 2.88
CA THR A 85 -2.38 -5.47 2.97
C THR A 85 -1.86 -4.53 4.05
N MET A 86 -2.38 -3.30 4.13
CA MET A 86 -2.03 -2.37 5.22
C MET A 86 -2.32 -2.96 6.60
N LEU A 87 -3.51 -3.52 6.81
CA LEU A 87 -3.88 -4.12 8.10
C LEU A 87 -3.01 -5.33 8.45
N GLY A 88 -2.69 -6.19 7.45
CA GLY A 88 -1.79 -7.33 7.65
C GLY A 88 -0.39 -6.92 8.13
N HIS A 89 0.18 -5.86 7.55
CA HIS A 89 1.49 -5.32 7.95
C HIS A 89 1.47 -4.72 9.37
N ILE A 90 0.36 -4.12 9.80
CA ILE A 90 0.25 -3.57 11.16
C ILE A 90 0.13 -4.71 12.17
N ASP A 91 -0.68 -5.72 11.88
CA ASP A 91 -0.87 -6.84 12.79
C ASP A 91 0.46 -7.59 13.01
N SER A 92 1.29 -7.77 11.97
CA SER A 92 2.64 -8.36 12.13
C SER A 92 3.58 -7.48 12.94
N SER A 93 3.58 -6.16 12.73
CA SER A 93 4.41 -5.23 13.50
C SER A 93 3.96 -5.11 14.96
N LEU A 94 2.65 -5.09 15.24
CA LEU A 94 2.13 -5.05 16.62
C LEU A 94 2.45 -6.33 17.38
N VAL A 95 2.42 -7.49 16.71
CA VAL A 95 2.86 -8.76 17.29
C VAL A 95 4.35 -8.70 17.62
N GLN A 96 5.20 -8.23 16.70
CA GLN A 96 6.64 -8.06 16.94
C GLN A 96 6.92 -7.10 18.11
N GLN A 97 6.25 -5.94 18.15
CA GLN A 97 6.40 -4.97 19.25
C GLN A 97 5.95 -5.55 20.59
N TRP A 98 4.89 -6.36 20.61
CA TRP A 98 4.45 -7.05 21.82
C TRP A 98 5.47 -8.11 22.27
N GLU A 99 6.06 -8.85 21.33
CA GLU A 99 7.15 -9.80 21.60
C GLU A 99 8.40 -9.10 22.16
N GLU A 100 8.79 -7.94 21.61
CA GLU A 100 9.90 -7.12 22.11
C GLU A 100 9.66 -6.59 23.54
N LEU A 101 8.41 -6.18 23.85
CA LEU A 101 8.03 -5.72 25.20
C LEU A 101 7.96 -6.87 26.22
N LEU A 102 7.76 -8.11 25.75
CA LEU A 102 7.70 -9.31 26.57
C LEU A 102 9.04 -10.03 26.71
N ALA A 103 10.13 -9.51 26.13
CA ALA A 103 11.45 -10.11 26.25
C ALA A 103 12.28 -9.51 27.41
N PRO A 104 12.26 -10.09 28.63
CA PRO A 104 13.35 -9.94 29.58
C PRO A 104 14.38 -11.06 29.36
N VAL A 105 15.64 -10.68 29.09
CA VAL A 105 16.88 -11.48 29.21
C VAL A 105 16.66 -13.00 29.35
N ALA A 106 16.39 -13.68 28.24
CA ALA A 106 16.54 -15.13 28.17
C ALA A 106 16.73 -15.52 26.70
N GLU A 107 17.93 -16.01 26.40
CA GLU A 107 18.15 -16.89 25.25
C GLU A 107 17.18 -18.07 25.34
N ASP A 108 16.63 -18.43 24.19
CA ASP A 108 15.86 -19.65 23.91
C ASP A 108 14.58 -19.88 24.73
N ALA A 109 13.45 -19.52 24.13
CA ALA A 109 12.22 -20.28 24.31
C ALA A 109 11.36 -20.23 23.03
N HIS A 110 11.52 -21.26 22.20
CA HIS A 110 10.49 -21.65 21.23
C HIS A 110 9.15 -21.85 21.96
N ALA A 111 8.13 -21.09 21.58
CA ALA A 111 6.77 -21.31 22.09
C ALA A 111 5.71 -21.23 20.98
N SER A 112 5.15 -22.41 20.76
CA SER A 112 3.89 -22.71 20.09
C SER A 112 2.79 -21.66 20.29
N GLY A 113 2.51 -20.89 19.24
CA GLY A 113 1.25 -20.14 19.05
C GLY A 113 0.35 -20.90 18.09
N ALA A 114 -0.95 -21.00 18.40
CA ALA A 114 -1.95 -21.57 17.51
C ALA A 114 -1.75 -21.02 16.09
N ALA A 115 -1.40 -21.90 15.15
CA ALA A 115 -1.04 -21.51 13.80
C ALA A 115 -2.13 -20.59 13.24
N ALA A 116 -1.80 -19.31 13.08
CA ALA A 116 -2.53 -18.44 12.18
C ALA A 116 -2.71 -19.23 10.88
N PRO A 117 -3.92 -19.22 10.26
CA PRO A 117 -4.15 -19.99 9.05
C PRO A 117 -3.01 -19.65 8.08
N LYS A 118 -2.23 -20.68 7.71
CA LYS A 118 -1.01 -20.50 6.91
C LYS A 118 -1.34 -19.53 5.77
N PRO A 119 -0.56 -18.45 5.57
CA PRO A 119 -0.82 -17.51 4.50
C PRO A 119 -1.02 -18.30 3.20
N ARG A 120 -2.19 -18.14 2.59
CA ARG A 120 -2.52 -18.85 1.35
C ARG A 120 -1.53 -18.37 0.30
N ARG A 121 -0.70 -19.27 -0.26
CA ARG A 121 0.18 -18.96 -1.40
C ARG A 121 -0.56 -18.10 -2.42
N LEU A 122 0.05 -16.99 -2.80
CA LEU A 122 -0.52 -16.07 -3.78
C LEU A 122 -0.69 -16.82 -5.10
N ASP A 123 -1.94 -16.94 -5.55
CA ASP A 123 -2.29 -17.63 -6.80
C ASP A 123 -3.03 -16.66 -7.72
N PRO A 124 -2.32 -16.07 -8.71
CA PRO A 124 -2.92 -15.16 -9.68
C PRO A 124 -4.10 -15.77 -10.45
N SER A 125 -4.16 -17.11 -10.57
CA SER A 125 -5.20 -17.82 -11.30
C SER A 125 -6.55 -17.79 -10.57
N ARG A 126 -6.53 -17.67 -9.24
CA ARG A 126 -7.75 -17.64 -8.41
C ARG A 126 -8.34 -16.24 -8.28
N ASP A 127 -7.48 -15.22 -8.20
CA ASP A 127 -7.88 -13.83 -8.03
C ASP A 127 -6.93 -12.91 -8.80
N ARG A 128 -7.08 -12.89 -10.12
CA ARG A 128 -6.24 -12.08 -11.02
C ARG A 128 -6.39 -10.58 -10.72
N ARG A 129 -7.60 -10.13 -10.40
CA ARG A 129 -7.88 -8.72 -10.10
C ARG A 129 -7.22 -8.29 -8.80
N GLY A 130 -7.37 -9.06 -7.73
CA GLY A 130 -6.72 -8.78 -6.46
C GLY A 130 -5.19 -8.84 -6.56
N PHE A 131 -4.66 -9.73 -7.40
CA PHE A 131 -3.23 -9.78 -7.67
C PHE A 131 -2.70 -8.52 -8.38
N VAL A 132 -3.35 -8.10 -9.47
CA VAL A 132 -3.00 -6.87 -10.20
C VAL A 132 -3.09 -5.63 -9.29
N ALA A 133 -4.16 -5.55 -8.51
CA ALA A 133 -4.35 -4.51 -7.51
C ALA A 133 -3.19 -4.46 -6.50
N ARG A 134 -2.74 -5.62 -6.02
CA ARG A 134 -1.61 -5.71 -5.10
C ARG A 134 -0.33 -5.21 -5.75
N LEU A 135 -0.02 -5.65 -6.98
CA LEU A 135 1.19 -5.21 -7.68
C LEU A 135 1.22 -3.70 -7.87
N ARG A 136 0.11 -3.10 -8.29
CA ARG A 136 0.00 -1.65 -8.43
C ARG A 136 0.21 -0.94 -7.09
N MET A 137 -0.38 -1.46 -6.03
CA MET A 137 -0.18 -0.95 -4.68
C MET A 137 1.30 -0.95 -4.28
N GLU A 138 2.02 -2.05 -4.52
CA GLU A 138 3.44 -2.18 -4.14
C GLU A 138 4.30 -1.16 -4.93
N MET A 139 4.05 -1.03 -6.25
CA MET A 139 4.73 -0.02 -7.07
C MET A 139 4.45 1.40 -6.56
N HIS A 140 3.20 1.72 -6.20
CA HIS A 140 2.85 3.06 -5.71
C HIS A 140 3.45 3.39 -4.34
N ARG A 141 3.56 2.41 -3.44
CA ARG A 141 4.27 2.60 -2.16
C ARG A 141 5.75 2.91 -2.40
N LEU A 142 6.39 2.17 -3.32
CA LEU A 142 7.77 2.43 -3.72
C LEU A 142 7.94 3.83 -4.33
N VAL A 143 7.10 4.21 -5.30
CA VAL A 143 7.12 5.56 -5.90
C VAL A 143 6.96 6.65 -4.85
N ARG A 144 6.07 6.46 -3.87
CA ARG A 144 5.87 7.42 -2.79
C ARG A 144 7.12 7.58 -1.92
N ALA A 145 7.75 6.48 -1.49
CA ALA A 145 8.98 6.53 -0.70
C ALA A 145 10.10 7.25 -1.47
N LEU A 146 10.26 6.95 -2.77
CA LEU A 146 11.22 7.64 -3.65
C LEU A 146 10.92 9.14 -3.78
N ALA A 147 9.65 9.50 -3.93
CA ALA A 147 9.24 10.90 -4.07
C ALA A 147 9.48 11.71 -2.78
N ARG A 148 9.45 11.06 -1.61
CA ARG A 148 9.85 11.65 -0.31
C ARG A 148 11.36 11.60 -0.06
N ARG A 149 12.11 10.91 -0.92
CA ARG A 149 13.53 10.60 -0.74
C ARG A 149 13.81 9.79 0.54
N ASP A 150 12.81 9.02 0.99
CA ASP A 150 12.95 8.07 2.09
C ASP A 150 13.42 6.73 1.52
N TYR A 151 14.71 6.65 1.22
CA TYR A 151 15.30 5.48 0.55
C TYR A 151 15.42 4.26 1.48
N GLU A 152 15.42 4.48 2.79
CA GLU A 152 15.34 3.41 3.79
C GLU A 152 13.98 2.74 3.72
N GLU A 153 12.89 3.51 3.70
CA GLU A 153 11.54 2.96 3.52
C GLU A 153 11.41 2.26 2.16
N ALA A 154 11.95 2.86 1.09
CA ALA A 154 11.92 2.27 -0.26
C ALA A 154 12.56 0.87 -0.31
N ALA A 155 13.66 0.66 0.42
CA ALA A 155 14.34 -0.64 0.50
C ALA A 155 13.47 -1.73 1.14
N THR A 156 12.53 -1.37 2.03
CA THR A 156 11.60 -2.35 2.64
C THR A 156 10.54 -2.88 1.68
N PHE A 157 10.26 -2.16 0.59
CA PHE A 157 9.21 -2.53 -0.38
C PHE A 157 9.72 -3.40 -1.54
N VAL A 158 11.03 -3.62 -1.62
CA VAL A 158 11.66 -4.43 -2.66
C VAL A 158 12.41 -5.59 -2.04
N ARG A 159 12.41 -6.72 -2.73
CA ARG A 159 13.31 -7.83 -2.45
C ARG A 159 14.69 -7.51 -3.02
N ASP A 160 15.66 -8.37 -2.70
CA ASP A 160 16.98 -8.37 -3.34
C ASP A 160 16.83 -8.27 -4.85
N GLY A 161 17.68 -7.42 -5.46
CA GLY A 161 17.68 -7.15 -6.88
C GLY A 161 17.81 -8.42 -7.71
N LEU A 162 17.45 -8.32 -8.99
CA LEU A 162 17.62 -9.42 -9.95
C LEU A 162 19.09 -9.84 -10.12
N ASP A 163 20.01 -8.93 -9.85
CA ASP A 163 21.45 -9.16 -9.80
C ASP A 163 21.92 -9.85 -8.50
N HIS A 164 20.97 -10.23 -7.62
CA HIS A 164 21.21 -10.74 -6.26
C HIS A 164 21.90 -9.72 -5.34
N GLU A 165 21.98 -8.45 -5.74
CA GLU A 165 22.45 -7.37 -4.88
C GLU A 165 21.25 -6.65 -4.25
N PRO A 166 21.27 -6.37 -2.94
CA PRO A 166 20.17 -5.67 -2.29
C PRO A 166 20.03 -4.23 -2.82
N TRP A 167 18.80 -3.75 -2.87
CA TRP A 167 18.51 -2.34 -3.14
C TRP A 167 18.66 -1.53 -1.85
N THR A 168 19.89 -1.11 -1.56
CA THR A 168 20.18 -0.25 -0.40
C THR A 168 19.73 1.18 -0.63
N ALA A 169 19.64 1.95 0.45
CA ALA A 169 19.31 3.37 0.41
C ALA A 169 20.26 4.16 -0.51
N GLU A 170 21.56 3.84 -0.50
CA GLU A 170 22.56 4.46 -1.38
C GLU A 170 22.34 4.12 -2.85
N ARG A 171 21.98 2.87 -3.15
CA ARG A 171 21.69 2.43 -4.52
C ARG A 171 20.48 3.16 -5.09
N PHE A 172 19.42 3.33 -4.29
CA PHE A 172 18.27 4.14 -4.68
C PHE A 172 18.63 5.61 -4.89
N ALA A 173 19.41 6.19 -3.98
CA ALA A 173 19.85 7.57 -4.09
C ALA A 173 20.66 7.82 -5.39
N LEU A 174 21.54 6.88 -5.74
CA LEU A 174 22.31 6.94 -6.99
C LEU A 174 21.41 6.81 -8.23
N ALA A 175 20.49 5.85 -8.22
CA ALA A 175 19.59 5.60 -9.36
C ALA A 175 18.61 6.77 -9.61
N MET A 176 18.21 7.49 -8.56
CA MET A 176 17.32 8.65 -8.64
C MET A 176 18.06 9.98 -8.86
N LEU A 177 19.41 9.99 -8.86
CA LEU A 177 20.22 11.21 -8.92
C LEU A 177 19.93 11.99 -10.21
N ASP A 178 19.96 11.32 -11.35
CA ASP A 178 19.71 11.91 -12.66
C ASP A 178 18.26 12.39 -12.81
N PHE A 179 17.30 11.68 -12.23
CA PHE A 179 15.90 12.12 -12.19
C PHE A 179 15.78 13.45 -11.44
N PHE A 180 16.32 13.52 -10.22
CA PHE A 180 16.22 14.73 -9.38
C PHE A 180 17.12 15.88 -9.83
N ALA A 181 18.13 15.61 -10.66
CA ALA A 181 18.91 16.64 -11.34
C ALA A 181 18.07 17.37 -12.40
N ASN A 182 17.17 16.66 -13.09
CA ASN A 182 16.33 17.21 -14.16
C ASN A 182 14.94 17.67 -13.67
N HIS A 183 14.40 17.02 -12.63
CA HIS A 183 13.05 17.27 -12.13
C HIS A 183 13.07 17.51 -10.61
N ALA A 184 12.52 18.65 -10.17
CA ALA A 184 12.55 19.04 -8.76
C ALA A 184 11.73 18.12 -7.84
N GLN A 185 10.63 17.56 -8.37
CA GLN A 185 9.67 16.76 -7.62
C GLN A 185 9.18 15.60 -8.48
N LEU A 186 8.90 14.48 -7.82
CA LEU A 186 8.21 13.33 -8.41
C LEU A 186 6.72 13.46 -8.11
N GLY A 187 5.86 13.27 -9.11
CA GLY A 187 4.41 13.37 -8.98
C GLY A 187 3.85 12.34 -8.00
N GLN A 188 3.05 12.81 -7.04
CA GLN A 188 2.40 11.98 -6.00
C GLN A 188 0.87 12.12 -6.00
N ASP A 189 0.31 12.90 -6.91
CA ASP A 189 -1.12 13.15 -6.95
C ASP A 189 -1.90 11.89 -7.39
N PRO A 190 -3.24 11.84 -7.19
CA PRO A 190 -4.04 10.70 -7.59
C PRO A 190 -3.93 10.32 -9.08
N SER A 191 -3.61 11.27 -9.97
CA SER A 191 -3.42 11.00 -11.40
C SER A 191 -2.10 10.27 -11.68
N ALA A 192 -1.06 10.47 -10.87
CA ALA A 192 0.18 9.69 -10.91
C ALA A 192 0.00 8.20 -10.56
N ARG A 193 -1.21 7.82 -10.11
CA ARG A 193 -1.59 6.42 -9.81
C ARG A 193 -2.59 5.84 -10.80
N ALA A 194 -2.86 6.57 -11.88
CA ALA A 194 -3.79 6.12 -12.89
C ALA A 194 -3.35 4.77 -13.46
N ALA A 195 -4.33 3.90 -13.74
CA ALA A 195 -4.08 2.53 -14.16
C ALA A 195 -3.19 2.40 -15.40
N HIS A 196 -3.25 3.37 -16.30
CA HIS A 196 -2.45 3.37 -17.53
C HIS A 196 -0.95 3.63 -17.29
N LEU A 197 -0.55 4.11 -16.11
CA LEU A 197 0.85 4.34 -15.76
C LEU A 197 1.55 3.08 -15.25
N THR A 198 0.79 2.04 -14.89
CA THR A 198 1.33 0.73 -14.50
C THR A 198 1.04 -0.29 -15.60
N HIS A 199 2.09 -0.76 -16.27
CA HIS A 199 2.00 -1.82 -17.26
C HIS A 199 2.46 -3.15 -16.64
N ILE A 200 1.58 -4.16 -16.66
CA ILE A 200 1.88 -5.50 -16.15
C ILE A 200 1.85 -6.48 -17.32
N LYS A 201 2.99 -7.07 -17.62
CA LYS A 201 3.15 -8.10 -18.65
C LYS A 201 3.38 -9.46 -18.00
N GLU A 202 2.54 -10.42 -18.34
CA GLU A 202 2.74 -11.82 -17.95
C GLU A 202 3.80 -12.45 -18.86
N LEU A 203 4.88 -12.97 -18.25
CA LEU A 203 5.93 -13.70 -18.96
C LEU A 203 5.68 -15.22 -18.87
N ASP A 204 5.23 -15.67 -17.71
CA ASP A 204 4.82 -17.05 -17.43
C ASP A 204 3.72 -17.04 -16.34
N ALA A 205 3.13 -18.20 -16.03
CA ALA A 205 2.04 -18.35 -15.07
C ALA A 205 2.35 -17.79 -13.66
N ARG A 206 3.64 -17.72 -13.30
CA ARG A 206 4.12 -17.26 -11.98
C ARG A 206 5.15 -16.13 -12.05
N THR A 207 5.37 -15.57 -13.25
CA THR A 207 6.41 -14.56 -13.50
C THR A 207 5.84 -13.36 -14.27
N PHE A 208 5.94 -12.17 -13.68
CA PHE A 208 5.33 -10.94 -14.22
C PHE A 208 6.31 -9.77 -14.26
N GLN A 209 6.36 -9.09 -15.40
CA GLN A 209 7.11 -7.86 -15.56
C GLN A 209 6.19 -6.67 -15.28
N VAL A 210 6.58 -5.83 -14.35
CA VAL A 210 5.85 -4.63 -13.95
C VAL A 210 6.68 -3.42 -14.31
N THR A 211 6.07 -2.49 -15.03
CA THR A 211 6.67 -1.19 -15.34
C THR A 211 5.77 -0.10 -14.80
N GLN A 212 6.31 0.74 -13.92
CA GLN A 212 5.61 1.89 -13.37
C GLN A 212 6.25 3.15 -13.89
N THR A 213 5.47 3.95 -14.63
CA THR A 213 5.91 5.25 -15.12
C THR A 213 6.00 6.24 -13.95
N LEU A 214 7.07 7.02 -13.91
CA LEU A 214 7.32 8.07 -12.94
C LEU A 214 6.83 9.40 -13.51
N CYS A 215 5.81 9.99 -12.88
CA CYS A 215 5.26 11.25 -13.34
C CYS A 215 6.15 12.42 -12.94
N ASP A 216 6.58 13.21 -13.91
CA ASP A 216 7.36 14.42 -13.68
C ASP A 216 6.52 15.69 -13.90
N PRO A 217 6.91 16.85 -13.35
CA PRO A 217 6.13 18.08 -13.44
C PRO A 217 6.02 18.66 -14.85
N SER A 218 6.94 18.31 -15.75
CA SER A 218 6.92 18.72 -17.16
C SER A 218 5.94 17.88 -17.97
N GLY A 219 5.57 16.69 -17.48
CA GLY A 219 4.61 15.79 -18.10
C GLY A 219 5.19 14.92 -19.22
N ASP A 220 6.51 14.90 -19.38
CA ASP A 220 7.19 14.10 -20.41
C ASP A 220 7.14 12.61 -20.06
N ASN A 221 7.08 12.27 -18.76
CA ASN A 221 6.88 10.94 -18.19
C ASN A 221 7.84 9.88 -18.79
N LEU A 222 9.08 10.28 -19.02
CA LEU A 222 10.09 9.44 -19.69
C LEU A 222 10.69 8.38 -18.77
N TRP A 223 10.61 8.59 -17.45
CA TRP A 223 11.22 7.72 -16.46
C TRP A 223 10.27 6.61 -16.01
N ALA A 224 10.81 5.44 -15.70
CA ALA A 224 10.06 4.32 -15.16
C ALA A 224 10.85 3.46 -14.18
N LEU A 225 10.11 2.80 -13.28
CA LEU A 225 10.58 1.68 -12.48
C LEU A 225 10.31 0.38 -13.23
N HIS A 226 11.35 -0.42 -13.44
CA HIS A 226 11.24 -1.74 -14.05
C HIS A 226 11.44 -2.81 -12.99
N ALA A 227 10.47 -3.69 -12.86
CA ALA A 227 10.36 -4.65 -11.78
C ALA A 227 9.96 -6.04 -12.28
N MET A 228 10.45 -7.05 -11.57
CA MET A 228 10.10 -8.45 -11.73
C MET A 228 9.30 -8.96 -10.54
N VAL A 229 8.38 -9.86 -10.79
CA VAL A 229 7.60 -10.55 -9.76
C VAL A 229 7.66 -12.04 -10.07
N GLU A 230 8.36 -12.79 -9.22
CA GLU A 230 8.49 -14.23 -9.29
C GLU A 230 7.81 -14.84 -8.06
N LEU A 231 6.71 -15.57 -8.27
CA LEU A 231 5.88 -16.07 -7.19
C LEU A 231 6.33 -17.42 -6.63
N ASP A 232 7.27 -18.11 -7.28
CA ASP A 232 7.74 -19.43 -6.84
C ASP A 232 8.41 -19.38 -5.47
N ASP A 233 9.12 -18.28 -5.19
CA ASP A 233 9.84 -18.07 -3.94
C ASP A 233 9.04 -17.29 -2.88
N ILE A 234 7.73 -17.11 -3.09
CA ILE A 234 6.87 -16.30 -2.21
C ILE A 234 5.89 -17.20 -1.47
N ASP A 235 6.25 -17.49 -0.23
CA ASP A 235 5.47 -18.31 0.68
C ASP A 235 4.46 -17.47 1.49
N GLU A 236 4.75 -16.20 1.71
CA GLU A 236 3.98 -15.31 2.57
C GLU A 236 3.15 -14.29 1.79
N VAL A 237 1.90 -14.11 2.19
CA VAL A 237 0.94 -13.22 1.53
C VAL A 237 1.32 -11.75 1.71
N ASP A 238 2.10 -11.40 2.72
CA ASP A 238 2.40 -10.01 3.05
C ASP A 238 3.86 -9.63 2.76
N ALA A 239 4.70 -10.57 2.30
CA ALA A 239 6.07 -10.28 1.91
C ALA A 239 6.15 -9.39 0.65
N PRO A 240 7.17 -8.53 0.50
CA PRO A 240 7.38 -7.72 -0.70
C PRO A 240 7.39 -8.60 -1.96
N LEU A 241 6.61 -8.21 -2.98
CA LEU A 241 6.50 -9.01 -4.20
C LEU A 241 7.56 -8.67 -5.25
N ILE A 242 8.07 -7.45 -5.21
CA ILE A 242 8.82 -6.87 -6.31
C ILE A 242 10.31 -7.08 -6.12
N ARG A 243 10.98 -7.59 -7.16
CA ARG A 243 12.42 -7.45 -7.37
C ARG A 243 12.64 -6.30 -8.35
N LEU A 244 13.26 -5.21 -7.91
CA LEU A 244 13.51 -4.07 -8.78
C LEU A 244 14.72 -4.37 -9.70
N GLU A 245 14.56 -4.14 -10.99
CA GLU A 245 15.60 -4.34 -12.01
C GLU A 245 16.41 -3.05 -12.19
N ARG A 246 15.72 -1.96 -12.52
CA ARG A 246 16.32 -0.66 -12.78
C ARG A 246 15.32 0.48 -12.60
N ILE A 247 15.88 1.66 -12.41
CA ILE A 247 15.17 2.94 -12.49
C ILE A 247 15.86 3.74 -13.59
N GLY A 248 15.10 4.26 -14.55
CA GLY A 248 15.68 5.00 -15.65
C GLY A 248 14.65 5.47 -16.67
N ALA A 249 15.13 6.25 -17.63
CA ALA A 249 14.43 6.50 -18.89
C ALA A 249 14.53 5.30 -19.86
#